data_AF-A0A3M1DEM4-F1
#
_entry.id   AF-A0A3M1DEM4-F1
#
_cell.length_a   1.000
_cell.length_b   1.000
_cell.length_c   1.000
_cell.angle_alpha   90.00
_cell.angle_beta   90.00
_cell.angle_gamma   90.00
#
_symmetry.space_group_name_H-M   'P 1'
#
loop_
_entity.id
_entity.type
_entity.pdbx_description
1 polymer ?
#
loop_
_entity_poly.entity_id
_entity_poly.type
_entity_poly.pdbx_seq_one_letter_code
_entity_poly.pdbx_strand_id
1 'polypeptide(L)'
;MLTLKKHYERKSDEELRAIRKGFADELAKVQAELKDYENRLGVLKEDYGKLRDADERYTLYEQKLLERIEQLRSELPNDDLASLHGNPREHARAVLQQIRALEEHGLSPADKALHETWRRAAPMLDRMKDYEEKVSRLQERCAELHGELEKVDEALAKRLPSQVGDANA
;
A
#
# COMPACT_ATOMS: atom_id res chain seq x y z
N MET A 1 -34.87 3.85 19.91
CA MET A 1 -34.27 5.11 19.42
C MET A 1 -35.02 6.34 19.93
N LEU A 2 -34.99 6.66 21.24
CA LEU A 2 -35.77 7.77 21.81
C LEU A 2 -34.98 8.69 22.76
N THR A 3 -33.66 8.48 22.88
CA THR A 3 -32.83 9.11 23.91
C THR A 3 -31.99 10.29 23.42
N LEU A 4 -31.47 10.27 22.18
CA LEU A 4 -30.63 11.38 21.67
C LEU A 4 -31.42 12.60 21.18
N LYS A 5 -32.62 12.40 20.61
CA LYS A 5 -33.45 13.52 20.10
C LYS A 5 -33.86 14.49 21.22
N LYS A 6 -34.18 13.94 22.41
CA LYS A 6 -34.46 14.72 23.63
C LYS A 6 -33.24 15.45 24.21
N HIS A 7 -32.02 15.02 23.87
CA HIS A 7 -30.78 15.59 24.42
C HIS A 7 -30.48 16.97 23.83
N TYR A 8 -30.74 17.16 22.53
CA TYR A 8 -30.54 18.45 21.87
C TYR A 8 -31.71 19.42 22.10
N GLU A 9 -32.94 18.91 22.25
CA GLU A 9 -34.14 19.72 22.51
C GLU A 9 -34.08 20.54 23.81
N ARG A 10 -33.30 20.11 24.82
CA ARG A 10 -33.18 20.76 26.14
C ARG A 10 -32.04 21.78 26.26
N LYS A 11 -31.14 21.83 25.28
CA LYS A 11 -29.96 22.73 25.31
C LYS A 11 -30.33 24.14 24.88
N SER A 12 -29.59 25.17 25.27
CA SER A 12 -29.78 26.52 24.71
C SER A 12 -29.20 26.63 23.29
N ASP A 13 -29.59 27.65 22.52
CA ASP A 13 -29.01 27.89 21.19
C ASP A 13 -27.51 28.19 21.25
N GLU A 14 -27.06 28.86 22.32
CA GLU A 14 -25.66 29.12 22.62
C GLU A 14 -24.89 27.81 22.80
N GLU A 15 -25.45 26.87 23.57
CA GLU A 15 -24.88 25.53 23.79
C GLU A 15 -24.86 24.71 22.50
N LEU A 16 -25.91 24.75 21.68
CA LEU A 16 -25.96 24.06 20.41
C LEU A 16 -24.90 24.60 19.44
N ARG A 17 -24.70 25.92 19.35
CA ARG A 17 -23.64 26.53 18.54
C ARG A 17 -22.24 26.14 19.02
N ALA A 18 -22.03 26.08 20.34
CA ALA A 18 -20.76 25.64 20.90
C ALA A 18 -20.46 24.17 20.56
N ILE A 19 -21.47 23.29 20.68
CA ILE A 19 -21.35 21.87 20.30
C ILE A 19 -21.07 21.73 18.80
N ARG A 20 -21.83 22.44 17.96
CA ARG A 20 -21.64 22.47 16.51
C ARG A 20 -20.20 22.86 16.15
N LYS A 21 -19.68 23.91 16.78
CA LYS A 21 -18.30 24.35 16.59
C LYS A 21 -17.30 23.27 17.01
N GLY A 22 -17.52 22.63 18.17
CA GLY A 22 -16.68 21.52 18.63
C GLY A 22 -16.61 20.36 17.64
N PHE A 23 -17.76 19.91 17.11
CA PHE A 23 -17.81 18.86 16.10
C PHE A 23 -17.17 19.30 14.77
N ALA A 24 -17.35 20.56 14.35
CA ALA A 24 -16.73 21.08 13.13
C ALA A 24 -15.19 21.14 13.27
N ASP A 25 -14.68 21.59 14.41
CA ASP A 25 -13.25 21.65 14.70
C ASP A 25 -12.65 20.23 14.78
N GLU A 26 -13.37 19.27 15.37
CA GLU A 26 -12.96 17.85 15.39
C GLU A 26 -12.96 17.25 13.99
N LEU A 27 -14.01 17.50 13.20
CA LEU A 27 -14.11 17.02 11.82
C LEU A 27 -12.96 17.52 10.96
N ALA A 28 -12.59 18.80 11.08
CA ALA A 28 -11.46 19.36 10.36
C ALA A 28 -10.13 18.67 10.71
N LYS A 29 -9.93 18.30 11.98
CA LYS A 29 -8.75 17.54 12.41
C LYS A 29 -8.74 16.12 11.84
N VAL A 30 -9.86 15.41 11.93
CA VAL A 30 -9.99 14.04 11.41
C VAL A 30 -9.80 14.01 9.89
N GLN A 31 -10.35 15.00 9.17
CA GLN A 31 -10.15 15.13 7.72
C GLN A 31 -8.70 15.42 7.34
N ALA A 32 -7.99 16.25 8.13
CA ALA A 32 -6.57 16.51 7.90
C ALA A 32 -5.74 15.23 8.14
N GLU A 33 -6.04 14.48 9.19
CA GLU A 33 -5.37 13.21 9.49
C GLU A 33 -5.67 12.15 8.43
N LEU A 34 -6.92 12.04 7.97
CA LEU A 34 -7.33 11.15 6.88
C LEU A 34 -6.50 11.41 5.62
N LYS A 35 -6.41 12.69 5.21
CA LYS A 35 -5.63 13.09 4.05
C LYS A 35 -4.13 12.75 4.18
N ASP A 36 -3.57 12.90 5.37
CA ASP A 36 -2.17 12.52 5.63
C ASP A 36 -1.96 11.00 5.48
N TYR A 37 -2.83 10.17 6.06
CA TYR A 37 -2.75 8.72 5.91
C TYR A 37 -3.01 8.25 4.47
N GLU A 38 -3.94 8.87 3.74
CA GLU A 38 -4.18 8.58 2.33
C GLU A 38 -2.93 8.88 1.49
N ASN A 39 -2.26 10.01 1.74
CA ASN A 39 -1.00 10.36 1.08
C ASN A 39 0.10 9.35 1.41
N ARG A 40 0.27 9.00 2.69
CA ARG A 40 1.28 8.01 3.14
C ARG A 40 1.03 6.64 2.53
N LEU A 41 -0.23 6.22 2.44
CA LEU A 41 -0.62 4.97 1.80
C LEU A 41 -0.32 5.00 0.29
N GLY A 42 -0.56 6.13 -0.37
CA GLY A 42 -0.23 6.34 -1.77
C GLY A 42 1.27 6.17 -2.06
N VAL A 43 2.12 6.87 -1.31
CA VAL A 43 3.58 6.75 -1.42
C VAL A 43 4.04 5.32 -1.16
N LEU A 44 3.51 4.68 -0.11
CA LEU A 44 3.90 3.32 0.24
C LEU A 44 3.49 2.29 -0.83
N LYS A 45 2.33 2.47 -1.46
CA LYS A 45 1.87 1.66 -2.61
C LYS A 45 2.78 1.83 -3.82
N GLU A 46 3.21 3.07 -4.10
CA GLU A 46 4.15 3.34 -5.19
C GLU A 46 5.51 2.68 -4.95
N ASP A 47 6.06 2.81 -3.75
CA ASP A 47 7.35 2.21 -3.40
C ASP A 47 7.28 0.68 -3.39
N TYR A 48 6.16 0.11 -2.92
CA TYR A 48 5.93 -1.33 -3.01
C TYR A 48 5.84 -1.80 -4.47
N GLY A 49 5.21 -1.02 -5.34
CA GLY A 49 5.16 -1.27 -6.79
C GLY A 49 6.56 -1.33 -7.41
N LYS A 50 7.42 -0.34 -7.13
CA LYS A 50 8.81 -0.32 -7.60
C LYS A 50 9.62 -1.53 -7.13
N LEU A 51 9.37 -1.96 -5.90
CA LEU A 51 10.05 -3.11 -5.31
C LEU A 51 9.59 -4.42 -5.95
N ARG A 52 8.29 -4.55 -6.23
CA ARG A 52 7.73 -5.66 -6.98
C ARG A 52 8.28 -5.73 -8.40
N ASP A 53 8.37 -4.60 -9.10
CA ASP A 53 8.97 -4.54 -10.44
C ASP A 53 10.46 -4.94 -10.42
N ALA A 54 11.17 -4.64 -9.33
CA ALA A 54 12.55 -5.10 -9.15
C ALA A 54 12.61 -6.62 -8.93
N ASP A 55 11.72 -7.16 -8.09
CA ASP A 55 11.59 -8.60 -7.82
C ASP A 55 11.31 -9.41 -9.11
N GLU A 56 10.35 -8.94 -9.92
CA GLU A 56 10.01 -9.54 -11.21
C GLU A 56 11.21 -9.52 -12.18
N ARG A 57 11.99 -8.43 -12.20
CA ARG A 57 13.19 -8.31 -13.02
C ARG A 57 14.30 -9.27 -12.58
N TYR A 58 14.55 -9.39 -11.28
CA TYR A 58 15.55 -10.33 -10.77
C TYR A 58 15.14 -11.78 -11.01
N THR A 59 13.86 -12.11 -10.85
CA THR A 59 13.32 -13.44 -11.15
C THR A 59 13.52 -13.80 -12.62
N LEU A 60 13.20 -12.89 -13.54
CA LEU A 60 13.43 -13.11 -14.98
C LEU A 60 14.92 -13.23 -15.32
N TYR A 61 15.77 -12.45 -14.65
CA TYR A 61 17.21 -12.53 -14.83
C TYR A 61 17.78 -13.87 -14.37
N GLU A 62 17.35 -14.36 -13.20
CA GLU A 62 17.71 -15.67 -12.66
C GLU A 62 17.29 -16.81 -13.61
N GLN A 63 16.06 -16.77 -14.13
CA GLN A 63 15.58 -17.74 -15.11
C GLN A 63 16.45 -17.80 -16.37
N LYS A 64 16.82 -16.64 -16.92
CA LYS A 64 17.72 -16.57 -18.08
C LYS A 64 19.11 -17.12 -17.79
N LEU A 65 19.62 -16.92 -16.58
CA LEU A 65 20.90 -17.50 -16.16
C LEU A 65 20.82 -19.02 -16.07
N LEU A 66 19.74 -19.55 -15.51
CA LEU A 66 19.50 -20.99 -15.44
C LEU A 66 19.40 -21.61 -16.83
N GLU A 67 18.61 -21.03 -17.73
CA GLU A 67 18.52 -21.46 -19.13
C GLU A 67 19.89 -21.47 -19.82
N ARG A 68 20.71 -20.42 -19.59
CA ARG A 68 22.06 -20.35 -20.16
C ARG A 68 22.98 -21.43 -19.59
N ILE A 69 22.88 -21.71 -18.30
CA ILE A 69 23.65 -22.79 -17.65
C ILE A 69 23.22 -24.15 -18.22
N GLU A 70 21.93 -24.38 -18.44
CA GLU A 70 21.42 -25.61 -19.05
C GLU A 70 21.93 -25.79 -20.50
N GLN A 71 21.92 -24.71 -21.29
CA GLN A 71 22.50 -24.71 -22.64
C GLN A 71 23.98 -25.11 -22.60
N LEU A 72 24.78 -24.44 -21.76
CA LEU A 72 26.19 -24.77 -21.58
C LEU A 72 26.40 -26.21 -21.11
N ARG A 73 25.53 -26.73 -20.22
CA ARG A 73 25.61 -28.13 -19.77
C ARG A 73 25.32 -29.12 -20.90
N SER A 74 24.45 -28.77 -21.86
CA SER A 74 24.20 -29.60 -23.05
C SER A 74 25.30 -29.53 -24.11
N GLU A 75 26.13 -28.50 -24.09
CA GLU A 75 27.35 -28.39 -24.92
C GLU A 75 28.49 -29.28 -24.38
N LEU A 76 28.40 -29.79 -23.15
CA LEU A 76 29.39 -30.71 -22.61
C LEU A 76 29.32 -32.05 -23.38
N PRO A 77 30.47 -32.59 -23.82
CA PRO A 77 30.48 -33.88 -24.50
C PRO A 77 29.97 -34.97 -23.57
N ASN A 78 28.97 -35.72 -24.02
CA ASN A 78 28.66 -37.03 -23.43
C ASN A 78 29.89 -37.93 -23.60
N ASP A 79 30.18 -38.77 -22.60
CA ASP A 79 31.41 -39.55 -22.44
C ASP A 79 31.87 -40.37 -23.67
N ASP A 80 31.03 -40.52 -24.71
CA ASP A 80 31.26 -41.35 -25.88
C ASP A 80 32.04 -40.71 -27.05
N LEU A 81 32.39 -39.41 -27.01
CA LEU A 81 33.00 -38.70 -28.17
C LEU A 81 34.48 -38.33 -27.99
N ALA A 82 35.30 -39.25 -27.49
CA ALA A 82 36.76 -39.13 -27.49
C ALA A 82 37.42 -39.15 -28.90
N SER A 83 36.65 -39.10 -30.00
CA SER A 83 37.13 -39.51 -31.33
C SER A 83 37.12 -38.48 -32.47
N LEU A 84 36.80 -37.19 -32.28
CA LEU A 84 36.82 -36.25 -33.41
C LEU A 84 37.49 -34.90 -33.09
N HIS A 85 38.55 -34.64 -33.87
CA HIS A 85 39.31 -33.40 -34.09
C HIS A 85 38.97 -32.16 -33.23
N GLY A 86 39.90 -31.81 -32.33
CA GLY A 86 39.83 -30.68 -31.39
C GLY A 86 40.07 -31.19 -29.97
N ASN A 87 40.73 -30.43 -29.09
CA ASN A 87 41.05 -30.90 -27.73
C ASN A 87 39.77 -30.85 -26.86
N PRO A 88 38.96 -31.92 -26.75
CA PRO A 88 37.59 -31.85 -26.21
C PRO A 88 37.61 -31.51 -24.72
N ARG A 89 38.73 -31.83 -24.06
CA ARG A 89 39.02 -31.51 -22.66
C ARG A 89 39.18 -30.02 -22.42
N GLU A 90 39.76 -29.28 -23.36
CA GLU A 90 39.91 -27.82 -23.24
C GLU A 90 38.57 -27.12 -23.41
N HIS A 91 37.75 -27.57 -24.37
CA HIS A 91 36.40 -27.05 -24.56
C HIS A 91 35.50 -27.34 -23.34
N ALA A 92 35.47 -28.59 -22.86
CA ALA A 92 34.72 -28.95 -21.66
C ALA A 92 35.18 -28.15 -20.43
N ARG A 93 36.48 -27.93 -20.28
CA ARG A 93 37.03 -27.09 -19.20
C ARG A 93 36.58 -25.63 -19.31
N ALA A 94 36.56 -25.06 -20.53
CA ALA A 94 36.09 -23.70 -20.75
C ALA A 94 34.60 -23.55 -20.44
N VAL A 95 33.76 -24.51 -20.86
CA VAL A 95 32.32 -24.55 -20.58
C VAL A 95 32.06 -24.65 -19.07
N LEU A 96 32.76 -25.54 -18.35
CA LEU A 96 32.65 -25.65 -16.89
C LEU A 96 33.09 -24.38 -16.16
N GLN A 97 34.11 -23.69 -16.64
CA GLN A 97 34.53 -22.39 -16.08
C GLN A 97 33.46 -21.31 -16.29
N GLN A 98 32.82 -21.29 -17.46
CA GLN A 98 31.71 -20.37 -17.72
C GLN A 98 30.50 -20.66 -16.84
N ILE A 99 30.13 -21.93 -16.66
CA ILE A 99 29.03 -22.32 -15.75
C ILE A 99 29.33 -21.83 -14.33
N ARG A 100 30.54 -22.09 -13.80
CA ARG A 100 30.93 -21.60 -12.48
C ARG A 100 30.87 -20.07 -12.36
N ALA A 101 31.33 -19.36 -13.39
CA ALA A 101 31.27 -17.90 -13.39
C ALA A 101 29.82 -17.38 -13.36
N LEU A 102 28.88 -18.03 -14.08
CA LEU A 102 27.46 -17.68 -14.05
C LEU A 102 26.81 -18.02 -12.71
N GLU A 103 27.19 -19.14 -12.08
CA GLU A 103 26.71 -19.52 -10.74
C GLU A 103 27.22 -18.54 -9.66
N GLU A 104 28.51 -18.20 -9.69
CA GLU A 104 29.16 -17.34 -8.68
C GLU A 104 28.84 -15.85 -8.84
N HIS A 105 28.77 -15.35 -10.08
CA HIS A 105 28.63 -13.92 -10.36
C HIS A 105 27.27 -13.53 -10.94
N GLY A 106 26.44 -14.49 -11.33
CA GLY A 106 25.07 -14.25 -11.81
C GLY A 106 24.02 -14.67 -10.78
N LEU A 107 23.93 -15.98 -10.52
CA LEU A 107 22.88 -16.55 -9.67
C LEU A 107 23.01 -16.12 -8.21
N SER A 108 24.18 -16.31 -7.58
CA SER A 108 24.34 -15.94 -6.17
C SER A 108 24.02 -14.47 -5.86
N PRO A 109 24.41 -13.49 -6.70
CA PRO A 109 23.97 -12.11 -6.55
C PRO A 109 22.46 -11.89 -6.80
N ALA A 110 21.87 -12.56 -7.80
CA ALA A 110 20.43 -12.46 -8.08
C ALA A 110 19.59 -12.97 -6.90
N ASP A 111 19.96 -14.12 -6.32
CA ASP A 111 19.30 -14.70 -5.15
C ASP A 111 19.36 -13.76 -3.94
N LYS A 112 20.52 -13.15 -3.71
CA LYS A 112 20.70 -12.15 -2.64
C LYS A 112 19.82 -10.92 -2.87
N ALA A 113 19.71 -10.47 -4.11
CA ALA A 113 18.86 -9.35 -4.47
C ALA A 113 17.38 -9.67 -4.25
N LEU A 114 16.91 -10.85 -4.67
CA LEU A 114 15.55 -11.35 -4.41
C LEU A 114 15.26 -11.49 -2.91
N HIS A 115 16.21 -12.01 -2.12
CA HIS A 115 16.01 -12.08 -0.68
C HIS A 115 15.90 -10.68 -0.05
N GLU A 116 16.66 -9.70 -0.54
CA GLU A 116 16.62 -8.34 -0.04
C GLU A 116 15.33 -7.61 -0.46
N THR A 117 14.81 -7.84 -1.68
CA THR A 117 13.49 -7.33 -2.09
C THR A 117 12.39 -7.87 -1.19
N TRP A 118 12.37 -9.18 -0.93
CA TRP A 118 11.41 -9.78 0.00
C TRP A 118 11.51 -9.24 1.42
N ARG A 119 12.74 -9.09 1.95
CA ARG A 119 12.99 -8.53 3.28
C ARG A 119 12.42 -7.11 3.42
N ARG A 120 12.51 -6.30 2.36
CA ARG A 120 11.97 -4.94 2.34
C ARG A 120 10.46 -4.90 2.13
N ALA A 121 9.93 -5.82 1.32
CA ALA A 121 8.52 -5.87 0.95
C ALA A 121 7.61 -6.23 2.14
N ALA A 122 8.00 -7.20 2.97
CA ALA A 122 7.19 -7.68 4.10
C ALA A 122 6.75 -6.57 5.07
N PRO A 123 7.66 -5.74 5.65
CA PRO A 123 7.24 -4.68 6.56
C PRO A 123 6.45 -3.55 5.87
N MET A 124 6.59 -3.39 4.54
CA MET A 124 5.79 -2.42 3.79
C MET A 124 4.34 -2.89 3.68
N LEU A 125 4.10 -4.17 3.40
CA LEU A 125 2.76 -4.75 3.36
C LEU A 125 2.02 -4.62 4.69
N ASP A 126 2.72 -4.87 5.81
CA ASP A 126 2.12 -4.71 7.14
C ASP A 126 1.75 -3.24 7.40
N ARG A 127 2.65 -2.30 7.09
CA ARG A 127 2.35 -0.86 7.20
C ARG A 127 1.22 -0.41 6.29
N MET A 128 1.11 -0.98 5.08
CA MET A 128 -0.01 -0.68 4.17
C MET A 128 -1.34 -1.10 4.78
N LYS A 129 -1.42 -2.31 5.36
CA LYS A 129 -2.62 -2.78 6.07
C LYS A 129 -2.98 -1.88 7.24
N ASP A 130 -1.98 -1.50 8.05
CA ASP A 130 -2.19 -0.58 9.18
C ASP A 130 -2.74 0.77 8.71
N TYR A 131 -2.22 1.32 7.60
CA TYR A 131 -2.70 2.58 7.03
C TYR A 131 -4.09 2.44 6.41
N GLU A 132 -4.39 1.33 5.73
CA GLU A 132 -5.73 1.05 5.19
C GLU A 132 -6.78 0.94 6.29
N GLU A 133 -6.44 0.29 7.41
CA GLU A 133 -7.33 0.23 8.57
C GLU A 133 -7.54 1.61 9.21
N LYS A 134 -6.47 2.40 9.36
CA LYS A 134 -6.58 3.77 9.89
C LYS A 134 -7.42 4.68 9.00
N VAL A 135 -7.22 4.62 7.68
CA VAL A 135 -8.03 5.35 6.70
C VAL A 135 -9.50 4.99 6.86
N SER A 136 -9.81 3.69 6.95
CA SER A 136 -11.19 3.21 7.12
C SER A 136 -11.83 3.75 8.42
N ARG A 137 -11.12 3.67 9.55
CA ARG A 137 -11.60 4.19 10.84
C ARG A 137 -11.79 5.72 10.83
N LEU A 138 -10.90 6.45 10.17
CA LEU A 138 -11.01 7.91 10.05
C LEU A 138 -12.16 8.32 9.13
N GLN A 139 -12.43 7.55 8.07
CA GLN A 139 -13.58 7.74 7.19
C GLN A 139 -14.90 7.50 7.94
N GLU A 140 -14.98 6.44 8.73
CA GLU A 140 -16.12 6.17 9.62
C GLU A 140 -16.33 7.32 10.62
N ARG A 141 -15.26 7.77 11.28
CA ARG A 141 -15.32 8.90 12.21
C ARG A 141 -15.76 10.20 11.54
N CYS A 142 -15.29 10.46 10.31
CA CYS A 142 -15.78 11.58 9.52
C CYS A 142 -17.30 11.48 9.30
N ALA A 143 -17.80 10.31 8.90
CA ALA A 143 -19.23 10.12 8.66
C ALA A 143 -20.07 10.30 9.94
N GLU A 144 -19.60 9.80 11.09
CA GLU A 144 -20.23 10.03 12.38
C GLU A 144 -20.32 11.52 12.73
N LEU A 145 -19.22 12.25 12.59
CA LEU A 145 -19.16 13.68 12.90
C LEU A 145 -20.05 14.51 11.97
N HIS A 146 -20.13 14.17 10.68
CA HIS A 146 -21.10 14.79 9.77
C HIS A 146 -22.54 14.54 10.24
N GLY A 147 -22.87 13.30 10.63
CA GLY A 147 -24.21 12.98 11.14
C GLY A 147 -24.56 13.70 12.45
N GLU A 148 -23.59 13.91 13.35
CA GLU A 148 -23.80 14.72 14.56
C GLU A 148 -23.97 16.22 14.23
N LEU A 149 -23.20 16.75 13.28
CA LEU A 149 -23.37 18.11 12.78
C LEU A 149 -24.75 18.33 12.17
N GLU A 150 -25.23 17.42 11.32
CA GLU A 150 -26.57 17.48 10.72
C GLU A 150 -27.67 17.50 11.79
N LYS A 151 -27.56 16.66 12.84
CA LYS A 151 -28.53 16.65 13.95
C LYS A 151 -28.55 17.98 14.71
N VAL A 152 -27.38 18.57 14.94
CA VAL A 152 -27.27 19.88 15.62
C VAL A 152 -27.81 20.99 14.73
N ASP A 153 -27.54 20.95 13.43
CA ASP A 153 -28.03 21.92 12.45
C ASP A 153 -29.55 21.84 12.30
N GLU A 154 -30.13 20.63 12.29
CA GLU A 154 -31.58 20.45 12.35
C GLU A 154 -32.19 20.99 13.64
N ALA A 155 -31.53 20.79 14.79
CA ALA A 155 -32.03 21.27 16.08
C ALA A 155 -32.01 22.82 16.14
N LEU A 156 -30.98 23.44 15.57
CA LEU A 156 -30.89 24.90 15.42
C LEU A 156 -31.93 25.43 14.41
N ALA A 157 -32.12 24.75 13.27
CA ALA A 157 -33.08 25.15 12.24
C ALA A 157 -34.54 25.12 12.74
N LYS A 158 -34.91 24.12 13.55
CA LYS A 158 -36.25 24.01 14.17
C LYS A 158 -36.55 25.13 15.18
N ARG A 159 -35.53 25.85 15.65
CA ARG A 159 -35.63 26.93 16.64
C ARG A 159 -35.53 28.32 16.04
N LEU A 160 -35.02 28.44 14.82
CA LEU A 160 -35.18 29.65 14.02
C LEU A 160 -36.68 29.83 13.79
N PRO A 161 -37.31 30.90 14.32
CA PRO A 161 -38.71 31.14 14.05
C PRO A 161 -38.89 31.35 12.56
N SER A 162 -39.97 30.78 12.01
CA SER A 162 -40.59 31.18 10.76
C SER A 162 -41.00 32.67 10.85
N GLN A 163 -40.04 33.58 10.91
CA GLN A 163 -40.27 35.02 10.79
C GLN A 163 -40.34 35.37 9.30
N VAL A 164 -41.33 34.82 8.61
CA VAL A 164 -41.91 35.44 7.42
C VAL A 164 -43.41 35.10 7.46
N GLY A 165 -44.22 36.08 7.84
CA GLY A 165 -45.67 36.03 7.61
C GLY A 165 -46.58 36.24 8.82
N ASP A 166 -46.26 37.15 9.72
CA ASP A 166 -47.28 37.88 10.48
C ASP A 166 -46.79 39.32 10.69
N ALA A 167 -46.80 40.09 9.60
CA ALA A 167 -46.73 41.54 9.63
C ALA A 167 -47.59 42.09 8.50
N ASN A 168 -48.59 42.89 8.89
CA ASN A 168 -49.67 43.53 8.13
C ASN A 168 -50.91 42.62 7.98
N ALA A 169 -51.90 42.75 8.87
CA ALA A 169 -52.91 43.82 8.91
C ALA A 169 -54.09 43.50 7.98
#